data_AF-A0A349K2Y2-F1
#
_entry.id   AF-A0A349K2Y2-F1
#
_cell.length_a   1.000
_cell.length_b   1.000
_cell.length_c   1.000
_cell.angle_alpha   90.00
_cell.angle_beta   90.00
_cell.angle_gamma   90.00
#
_symmetry.space_group_name_H-M   'P 1'
#
loop_
_entity.id
_entity.type
_entity.pdbx_description
1 polymer ?
#
loop_
_entity_poly.entity_id
_entity_poly.type
_entity_poly.pdbx_seq_one_letter_code
_entity_poly.pdbx_strand_id
1 'polypeptide(L)'
;MPSHLFLLPLALLAASSLPLAAAKAPDGKINLLADPSFKDWVFHLSEKNSLSTRREEVAVIKNGILQVTGKGFGYFRTREAYRDYHLVLEYKWGEKTWSKRADRARDCGLLLHSHGPDGSFGG
;
A
#
# COMPACT_ATOMS: atom_id res chain seq x y z
N MET A 1 53.41 -35.45 14.40
CA MET A 1 52.08 -35.33 13.76
C MET A 1 52.01 -33.97 13.09
N PRO A 2 51.99 -33.85 11.75
CA PRO A 2 51.87 -32.54 11.11
C PRO A 2 50.40 -32.12 11.08
N SER A 3 50.13 -30.93 11.59
CA SER A 3 48.83 -30.25 11.54
C SER A 3 48.63 -29.64 10.16
N HIS A 4 47.71 -30.19 9.37
CA HIS A 4 47.28 -29.58 8.11
C HIS A 4 46.27 -28.47 8.40
N LEU A 5 46.67 -27.23 8.14
CA LEU A 5 45.85 -26.04 8.22
C LEU A 5 44.87 -26.02 7.03
N PHE A 6 43.58 -26.26 7.28
CA PHE A 6 42.52 -26.11 6.27
C PHE A 6 42.15 -24.62 6.13
N LEU A 7 42.52 -24.01 5.01
CA LEU A 7 42.01 -22.70 4.60
C LEU A 7 40.61 -22.88 3.97
N LEU A 8 39.56 -22.47 4.70
CA LEU A 8 38.22 -22.30 4.11
C LEU A 8 38.20 -21.01 3.27
N PRO A 9 37.74 -21.03 2.01
CA PRO A 9 37.55 -19.81 1.25
C PRO A 9 36.32 -19.07 1.79
N LEU A 10 36.54 -17.85 2.29
CA LEU A 10 35.48 -16.94 2.69
C LEU A 10 34.79 -16.42 1.42
N ALA A 11 33.67 -17.03 1.05
CA ALA A 11 32.82 -16.53 -0.03
C ALA A 11 32.16 -15.23 0.43
N LEU A 12 32.66 -14.09 -0.09
CA LEU A 12 32.09 -12.77 0.15
C LEU A 12 30.73 -12.69 -0.56
N LEU A 13 29.64 -12.88 0.18
CA LEU A 13 28.28 -12.68 -0.34
C LEU A 13 28.06 -11.17 -0.51
N ALA A 14 28.27 -10.66 -1.72
CA ALA A 14 27.92 -9.29 -2.06
C ALA A 14 26.40 -9.15 -1.97
N ALA A 15 25.90 -8.56 -0.89
CA ALA A 15 24.51 -8.17 -0.76
C ALA A 15 24.21 -7.10 -1.82
N SER A 16 23.58 -7.48 -2.92
CA SER A 16 23.06 -6.56 -3.91
C SER A 16 21.94 -5.73 -3.29
N SER A 17 22.27 -4.52 -2.83
CA SER A 17 21.27 -3.53 -2.46
C SER A 17 20.50 -3.17 -3.74
N LEU A 18 19.29 -3.70 -3.91
CA LEU A 18 18.40 -3.24 -4.97
C LEU A 18 18.17 -1.74 -4.75
N PRO A 19 18.42 -0.88 -5.76
CA PRO A 19 18.15 0.53 -5.63
C PRO A 19 16.64 0.70 -5.42
N LEU A 20 16.26 1.35 -4.32
CA LEU A 20 14.87 1.74 -4.09
C LEU A 20 14.47 2.67 -5.24
N ALA A 21 13.39 2.33 -5.95
CA ALA A 21 12.90 3.16 -7.03
C ALA A 21 12.65 4.59 -6.50
N ALA A 22 13.30 5.58 -7.12
CA ALA A 22 13.20 6.95 -6.67
C ALA A 22 11.76 7.46 -6.85
N ALA A 23 11.22 8.14 -5.83
CA ALA A 23 9.88 8.73 -5.89
C ALA A 23 9.76 9.75 -7.03
N LYS A 24 8.66 9.76 -7.78
CA LYS A 24 8.45 10.61 -8.97
C LYS A 24 7.84 11.97 -8.61
N ALA A 25 8.38 13.05 -9.16
CA ALA A 25 7.69 14.35 -9.17
C ALA A 25 6.68 14.38 -10.33
N PRO A 26 5.40 14.70 -10.11
CA PRO A 26 4.45 14.90 -11.20
C PRO A 26 4.84 16.11 -12.06
N ASP A 27 4.80 15.94 -13.38
CA ASP A 27 4.98 16.99 -14.38
C ASP A 27 3.65 17.62 -14.84
N GLY A 28 2.54 17.12 -14.30
CA GLY A 28 1.19 17.58 -14.58
C GLY A 28 0.15 16.93 -13.67
N LYS A 29 -1.13 17.23 -13.93
CA LYS A 29 -2.24 16.66 -13.15
C LYS A 29 -2.36 15.16 -13.41
N ILE A 30 -2.25 14.37 -12.35
CA ILE A 30 -2.54 12.93 -12.37
C ILE A 30 -3.93 12.72 -11.77
N ASN A 31 -4.85 12.13 -12.54
CA ASN A 31 -6.17 11.76 -12.03
C ASN A 31 -6.21 10.26 -11.72
N LEU A 32 -5.92 9.91 -10.46
CA LEU A 32 -5.91 8.52 -9.98
C LEU A 32 -7.29 7.84 -9.98
N LEU A 33 -8.37 8.61 -10.18
CA LEU A 33 -9.76 8.12 -10.20
C LEU A 33 -10.34 8.04 -11.62
N ALA A 34 -9.55 8.33 -12.65
CA ALA A 34 -10.00 8.29 -14.04
C ALA A 34 -10.21 6.86 -14.55
N ASP A 35 -9.42 5.91 -14.08
CA ASP A 35 -9.43 4.52 -14.54
C ASP A 35 -10.01 3.59 -13.46
N PRO A 36 -11.17 2.96 -13.70
CA PRO A 36 -11.81 2.10 -12.71
C PRO A 36 -11.17 0.72 -12.55
N SER A 37 -10.15 0.38 -13.36
CA SER A 37 -9.42 -0.90 -13.27
C SER A 37 -8.49 -0.99 -12.06
N PHE A 38 -8.21 0.14 -11.39
CA PHE A 38 -7.22 0.24 -10.32
C PHE A 38 -5.79 -0.12 -10.73
N LYS A 39 -5.43 -0.07 -12.02
CA LYS A 39 -4.07 -0.44 -12.49
C LYS A 39 -2.94 0.33 -11.79
N ASP A 40 -3.20 1.57 -11.40
CA ASP A 40 -2.25 2.47 -10.74
C ASP A 40 -2.20 2.31 -9.21
N TRP A 41 -2.88 1.28 -8.69
CA TRP A 41 -2.99 1.01 -7.26
C TRP A 41 -2.47 -0.38 -6.90
N VAL A 42 -1.98 -0.50 -5.67
CA VAL A 42 -1.60 -1.77 -5.03
C VAL A 42 -2.44 -1.93 -3.77
N PHE A 43 -3.02 -3.11 -3.57
CA PHE A 43 -3.85 -3.44 -2.42
C PHE A 43 -3.10 -4.38 -1.49
N HIS A 44 -3.19 -4.11 -0.19
CA HIS A 44 -2.73 -5.03 0.84
C HIS A 44 -3.82 -5.16 1.90
N LEU A 45 -4.49 -6.32 1.92
CA LEU A 45 -5.62 -6.60 2.81
C LEU A 45 -5.31 -7.83 3.66
N SER A 46 -5.67 -7.76 4.94
CA SER A 46 -5.51 -8.86 5.87
C SER A 46 -6.62 -9.90 5.65
N GLU A 47 -6.27 -11.12 5.24
CA GLU A 47 -7.22 -12.23 5.12
C GLU A 47 -7.94 -12.52 6.45
N LYS A 48 -7.21 -12.44 7.57
CA LYS A 48 -7.74 -12.74 8.90
C LYS A 48 -8.75 -11.71 9.40
N ASN A 49 -8.50 -10.43 9.13
CA ASN A 49 -9.25 -9.33 9.73
C ASN A 49 -10.29 -8.71 8.78
N SER A 50 -10.27 -9.08 7.49
CA SER A 50 -11.23 -8.60 6.51
C SER A 50 -12.51 -9.44 6.52
N LEU A 51 -13.65 -8.80 6.28
CA LEU A 51 -14.88 -9.49 5.89
C LEU A 51 -14.81 -9.99 4.44
N SER A 52 -14.01 -9.33 3.61
CA SER A 52 -13.72 -9.73 2.24
C SER A 52 -12.39 -9.13 1.77
N THR A 53 -11.62 -9.91 1.03
CA THR A 53 -10.41 -9.46 0.32
C THR A 53 -10.65 -9.32 -1.19
N ARG A 54 -11.88 -9.58 -1.66
CA ARG A 54 -12.27 -9.39 -3.05
C ARG A 54 -12.33 -7.90 -3.38
N ARG A 55 -11.51 -7.45 -4.33
CA ARG A 55 -11.37 -6.03 -4.70
C ARG A 55 -12.72 -5.35 -4.91
N GLU A 56 -13.60 -5.94 -5.71
CA GLU A 56 -14.92 -5.40 -6.04
C GLU A 56 -15.88 -5.26 -4.84
N GLU A 57 -15.64 -5.99 -3.75
CA GLU A 57 -16.41 -5.86 -2.51
C GLU A 57 -15.79 -4.85 -1.53
N VAL A 58 -14.52 -4.50 -1.72
CA VAL A 58 -13.74 -3.61 -0.84
C VAL A 58 -13.68 -2.18 -1.39
N ALA A 59 -13.39 -2.02 -2.67
CA ALA A 59 -13.23 -0.73 -3.30
C ALA A 59 -13.68 -0.74 -4.77
N VAL A 60 -14.44 0.27 -5.16
CA VAL A 60 -14.87 0.49 -6.55
C VAL A 60 -14.70 1.96 -6.93
N ILE A 61 -14.31 2.22 -8.17
CA ILE A 61 -14.35 3.56 -8.75
C ILE A 61 -15.56 3.62 -9.67
N LYS A 62 -16.48 4.54 -9.40
CA LYS A 62 -17.66 4.79 -10.23
C LYS A 62 -17.88 6.28 -10.36
N ASN A 63 -18.02 6.77 -11.59
CA ASN A 63 -18.23 8.19 -11.90
C ASN A 63 -17.17 9.12 -11.26
N GLY A 64 -15.90 8.70 -11.29
CA GLY A 64 -14.79 9.46 -10.69
C GLY A 64 -14.75 9.47 -9.17
N ILE A 65 -15.59 8.67 -8.49
CA ILE A 65 -15.62 8.54 -7.03
C ILE A 65 -15.08 7.18 -6.64
N LEU A 66 -14.04 7.18 -5.79
CA LEU A 66 -13.57 5.98 -5.12
C LEU A 66 -14.41 5.71 -3.88
N GLN A 67 -15.17 4.64 -3.90
CA GLN A 67 -15.94 4.16 -2.76
C GLN A 67 -15.20 3.02 -2.09
N VAL A 68 -14.81 3.23 -0.82
CA VAL A 68 -14.25 2.20 0.06
C VAL A 68 -15.37 1.69 0.97
N THR A 69 -15.65 0.40 0.97
CA THR A 69 -16.80 -0.18 1.68
C THR A 69 -16.55 -0.40 3.17
N GLY A 70 -15.28 -0.49 3.58
CA GLY A 70 -14.86 -0.86 4.94
C GLY A 70 -14.89 -2.37 5.23
N LYS A 71 -15.19 -3.22 4.23
CA LYS A 71 -15.17 -4.68 4.38
C LYS A 71 -13.76 -5.29 4.38
N GLY A 72 -12.80 -4.60 3.76
CA GLY A 72 -11.39 -4.98 3.79
C GLY A 72 -10.66 -4.28 4.94
N PHE A 73 -9.82 -5.02 5.66
CA PHE A 73 -8.93 -4.46 6.68
C PHE A 73 -7.51 -4.38 6.13
N GLY A 74 -7.02 -3.17 5.90
CA GLY A 74 -5.71 -2.91 5.30
C GLY A 74 -5.68 -1.56 4.60
N TYR A 75 -4.94 -1.48 3.50
CA TYR A 75 -4.82 -0.26 2.70
C TYR A 75 -4.75 -0.57 1.21
N PHE A 76 -4.90 0.48 0.42
CA PHE A 76 -4.40 0.51 -0.94
C PHE A 76 -3.59 1.79 -1.12
N ARG A 77 -2.53 1.71 -1.92
CA ARG A 77 -1.60 2.81 -2.18
C ARG A 77 -1.41 2.98 -3.66
N THR A 78 -0.89 4.13 -4.07
CA THR A 78 -0.40 4.28 -5.44
C THR A 78 0.70 3.26 -5.71
N ARG A 79 0.74 2.75 -6.94
CA ARG A 79 1.82 1.87 -7.42
C ARG A 79 3.15 2.62 -7.40
N GLU A 80 3.13 3.85 -7.90
CA GLU A 80 4.27 4.75 -7.90
C GLU A 80 4.42 5.46 -6.54
N ALA A 81 5.67 5.70 -6.16
CA ALA A 81 6.00 6.65 -5.10
C ALA A 81 6.08 8.05 -5.69
N TYR A 82 5.59 9.06 -4.96
CA TYR A 82 5.61 10.46 -5.41
C TYR A 82 6.39 11.38 -4.46
N ARG A 83 6.95 12.46 -5.01
CA ARG A 83 7.59 13.57 -4.29
C ARG A 83 7.14 14.91 -4.88
N ASP A 84 7.34 16.01 -4.15
CA ASP A 84 7.16 17.39 -4.65
C ASP A 84 5.81 17.66 -5.35
N TYR A 85 4.72 17.16 -4.77
CA TYR A 85 3.37 17.24 -5.36
C TYR A 85 2.41 18.10 -4.54
N HIS A 86 1.39 18.63 -5.21
CA HIS A 86 0.20 19.18 -4.57
C HIS A 86 -0.94 18.17 -4.68
N LEU A 87 -1.31 17.57 -3.55
CA LEU A 87 -2.42 16.62 -3.48
C LEU A 87 -3.73 17.34 -3.20
N VAL A 88 -4.73 17.08 -4.04
CA VAL A 88 -6.10 17.57 -3.87
C VAL A 88 -7.03 16.36 -3.76
N LEU A 89 -7.80 16.30 -2.69
CA LEU A 89 -8.83 15.29 -2.48
C LEU A 89 -10.03 15.87 -1.75
N GLU A 90 -11.19 15.33 -2.08
CA GLU A 90 -12.42 15.52 -1.32
C GLU A 90 -12.85 14.16 -0.80
N TYR A 91 -13.43 14.13 0.40
CA TYR A 91 -13.93 12.90 0.99
C TYR A 91 -15.28 13.14 1.65
N LYS A 92 -16.07 12.08 1.72
CA LYS A 92 -17.30 12.02 2.51
C LYS A 92 -17.39 10.66 3.18
N TRP A 93 -18.01 10.65 4.35
CA TRP A 93 -18.26 9.41 5.07
C TRP A 93 -19.46 8.67 4.48
N GLY A 94 -19.34 7.35 4.37
CA GLY A 94 -20.50 6.47 4.31
C GLY A 94 -21.16 6.32 5.68
N GLU A 95 -22.28 5.59 5.73
CA GLU A 95 -23.05 5.45 6.97
C GLU A 95 -22.63 4.24 7.81
N LYS A 96 -22.03 3.23 7.18
CA LYS A 96 -21.77 1.92 7.79
C LYS A 96 -20.38 1.84 8.42
N THR A 97 -20.32 1.15 9.55
CA THR A 97 -19.11 0.56 10.13
C THR A 97 -19.34 -0.94 10.34
N TRP A 98 -18.29 -1.70 10.62
CA TRP A 98 -18.34 -3.16 10.55
C TRP A 98 -17.78 -3.86 11.80
N SER A 99 -18.23 -5.10 12.00
CA SER A 99 -17.68 -6.03 12.99
C SER A 99 -17.64 -5.42 14.41
N LYS A 100 -16.51 -5.54 15.12
CA LYS A 100 -16.32 -4.99 16.48
C LYS A 100 -16.41 -3.46 16.55
N ARG A 101 -16.58 -2.78 15.41
CA ARG A 101 -16.70 -1.33 15.29
C ARG A 101 -18.06 -0.87 14.75
N ALA A 102 -19.06 -1.76 14.67
CA ALA A 102 -20.39 -1.44 14.14
C ALA A 102 -21.09 -0.27 14.87
N ASP A 103 -20.71 0.03 16.11
CA ASP A 103 -21.21 1.11 16.96
C ASP A 103 -20.21 2.25 17.17
N ARG A 104 -19.09 2.25 16.43
CA ARG A 104 -17.97 3.19 16.62
C ARG A 104 -17.92 4.26 15.55
N ALA A 105 -17.13 5.30 15.82
CA ALA A 105 -16.82 6.33 14.84
C ALA A 105 -16.23 5.71 13.56
N ARG A 106 -16.55 6.33 12.43
CA ARG A 106 -16.01 5.98 11.11
C ARG A 106 -14.54 6.37 11.04
N ASP A 107 -13.78 5.61 10.27
CA ASP A 107 -12.33 5.72 10.27
C ASP A 107 -11.76 5.40 8.90
N CYS A 108 -10.92 6.29 8.42
CA CYS A 108 -10.07 6.19 7.25
C CYS A 108 -8.98 7.26 7.38
N GLY A 109 -7.93 7.12 6.59
CA GLY A 109 -6.85 8.09 6.57
C GLY A 109 -6.17 8.13 5.22
N LEU A 110 -5.54 9.27 4.95
CA LEU A 110 -4.55 9.42 3.90
C LEU A 110 -3.17 9.24 4.54
N LEU A 111 -2.40 8.28 4.05
CA LEU A 111 -1.01 8.11 4.46
C LEU A 111 -0.11 8.73 3.39
N LEU A 112 0.81 9.58 3.82
CA LEU A 112 1.78 10.24 2.96
C LEU A 112 3.13 9.54 3.09
N HIS A 113 3.77 9.27 1.95
CA HIS A 113 5.13 8.70 1.89
C HIS A 113 5.33 7.39 2.66
N SER A 114 4.30 6.53 2.71
CA SER A 114 4.44 5.17 3.23
C SER A 114 5.52 4.40 2.48
N HIS A 115 6.45 3.79 3.22
CA HIS A 115 7.58 3.06 2.65
C HIS A 115 7.74 1.68 3.30
N GLY A 116 8.69 0.91 2.78
CA GLY A 116 8.93 -0.46 3.23
C GLY A 116 8.05 -1.52 2.55
N PRO A 117 8.22 -2.80 2.91
CA PRO A 117 7.46 -3.90 2.33
C PRO A 117 5.97 -3.79 2.64
N ASP A 118 5.12 -4.20 1.70
CA ASP A 118 3.67 -4.21 1.93
C ASP A 118 3.29 -5.08 3.13
N GLY A 119 2.37 -4.60 3.96
CA GLY A 119 1.95 -5.27 5.19
C GLY A 119 2.81 -5.01 6.43
N SER A 120 3.88 -4.22 6.30
CA SER A 120 4.68 -3.74 7.44
C SER A 120 3.90 -2.72 8.27
N PHE A 121 4.29 -2.56 9.54
CA PHE A 121 3.73 -1.57 10.46
C PHE A 121 4.86 -0.69 11.01
N GLY A 122 4.58 0.60 11.23
CA GLY A 122 5.54 1.55 11.83
C GLY A 122 6.00 2.70 10.93
N GLY A 123 5.66 2.65 9.64
CA GLY A 123 6.14 3.62 8.66
C GLY A 123 7.38 3.14 7.96
#